data_AF-A0A955ZF07-F1
#
_entry.id   AF-A0A955ZF07-F1
#
_cell.length_a   1.000
_cell.length_b   1.000
_cell.length_c   1.000
_cell.angle_alpha   90.00
_cell.angle_beta   90.00
_cell.angle_gamma   90.00
#
_symmetry.space_group_name_H-M   'P 1'
#
loop_
_entity.id
_entity.type
_entity.pdbx_description
1 polymer ?
#
loop_
_entity_poly.entity_id
_entity_poly.type
_entity_poly.pdbx_seq_one_letter_code
_entity_poly.pdbx_strand_id
1 'polypeptide(L)'
;MVRRLPVLQNSAPEDAAAAERPKGQWIAIGAGFVFSFWLPLALVAVWLGRTLAGGILDSGDPEAVAQAGAGARAAYAAALVVPALLSFGFACWAGGAVVGRFGGSSGARESAWAATLAALLAAIVAALGGGFGSWPVAILTAMVLAGLGSLFGWLGGRWGLRRRPT
;
A
#
# COMPACT_ATOMS: atom_id res chain seq x y z
N MET A 1 -26.69 51.96 14.93
CA MET A 1 -25.41 51.43 15.47
C MET A 1 -25.52 49.92 15.58
N VAL A 2 -24.76 49.16 14.81
CA VAL A 2 -24.82 47.69 14.80
C VAL A 2 -23.96 47.17 15.94
N ARG A 3 -24.59 46.59 16.98
CA ARG A 3 -23.91 45.92 18.09
C ARG A 3 -23.31 44.62 17.55
N ARG A 4 -22.00 44.62 17.31
CA ARG A 4 -21.27 43.39 16.96
C ARG A 4 -21.32 42.47 18.17
N LEU A 5 -21.92 41.30 18.01
CA LEU A 5 -21.88 40.26 19.03
C LEU A 5 -20.41 39.88 19.25
N PRO A 6 -19.98 39.69 20.50
CA PRO A 6 -18.65 39.17 20.78
C PRO A 6 -18.54 37.83 20.07
N VAL A 7 -17.71 37.79 19.02
CA VAL A 7 -17.31 36.55 18.39
C VAL A 7 -16.61 35.78 19.50
N LEU A 8 -17.27 34.73 20.00
CA LEU A 8 -16.63 33.71 20.81
C LEU A 8 -15.58 33.09 19.90
N GLN A 9 -14.40 33.71 19.84
CA GLN A 9 -13.21 33.07 19.33
C GLN A 9 -13.02 31.91 20.28
N ASN A 10 -13.48 30.73 19.85
CA ASN A 10 -13.27 29.50 20.55
C ASN A 10 -11.77 29.23 20.41
N SER A 11 -10.99 29.84 21.30
CA SER A 11 -9.53 29.68 21.39
C SER A 11 -9.17 28.30 21.96
N ALA A 12 -10.18 27.47 22.27
CA ALA A 12 -10.03 26.03 22.45
C ALA A 12 -9.94 25.40 21.04
N PRO A 13 -8.76 24.92 20.66
CA PRO A 13 -8.33 24.90 19.28
C PRO A 13 -8.97 23.72 18.55
N GLU A 14 -9.40 23.91 17.31
CA GLU A 14 -9.72 22.81 16.39
C GLU A 14 -8.63 21.73 16.40
N ASP A 15 -7.38 22.12 16.65
CA ASP A 15 -6.23 21.24 16.83
C ASP A 15 -6.31 20.33 18.07
N ALA A 16 -6.95 20.75 19.18
CA ALA A 16 -7.14 19.89 20.36
C ALA A 16 -8.21 18.84 20.11
N ALA A 17 -9.32 19.22 19.44
CA ALA A 17 -10.34 18.27 19.03
C ALA A 17 -9.83 17.31 17.94
N ALA A 18 -8.94 17.78 17.04
CA ALA A 18 -8.23 16.94 16.09
C ALA A 18 -7.22 15.99 16.76
N ALA A 19 -6.58 16.42 17.86
CA ALA A 19 -5.71 15.58 18.68
C ALA A 19 -6.45 14.46 19.41
N GLU A 20 -7.74 14.65 19.69
CA GLU A 20 -8.61 13.68 20.38
C GLU A 20 -9.21 12.62 19.44
N ARG A 21 -9.04 12.75 18.11
CA ARG A 21 -9.53 11.73 17.16
C ARG A 21 -8.84 10.38 17.41
N PRO A 22 -9.59 9.26 17.46
CA PRO A 22 -9.01 7.95 17.71
C PRO A 22 -7.99 7.58 16.65
N LYS A 23 -6.76 7.25 17.07
CA LYS A 23 -5.65 6.85 16.20
C LYS A 23 -6.02 5.71 15.23
N GLY A 24 -6.96 4.84 15.62
CA GLY A 24 -7.46 3.75 14.80
C GLY A 24 -8.15 4.18 13.50
N GLN A 25 -8.81 5.35 13.47
CA GLN A 25 -9.48 5.83 12.24
C GLN A 25 -8.48 6.05 11.10
N TRP A 26 -7.28 6.52 11.43
CA TRP A 26 -6.21 6.75 10.46
C TRP A 26 -5.63 5.45 9.88
N ILE A 27 -5.79 4.32 10.57
CA ILE A 27 -5.42 3.01 10.03
C ILE A 27 -6.34 2.64 8.86
N ALA A 28 -7.65 2.80 9.03
CA ALA A 28 -8.63 2.53 7.98
C ALA A 28 -8.51 3.50 6.80
N ILE A 29 -8.37 4.81 7.09
CA ILE A 29 -8.15 5.84 6.05
C ILE A 29 -6.85 5.56 5.29
N GLY A 30 -5.78 5.25 6.00
CA GLY A 30 -4.50 4.91 5.41
C GLY A 30 -4.59 3.70 4.49
N ALA A 31 -5.28 2.63 4.90
CA ALA A 31 -5.52 1.47 4.05
C ALA A 31 -6.28 1.87 2.78
N GLY A 32 -7.29 2.73 2.90
CA GLY A 32 -8.03 3.28 1.75
C GLY A 32 -7.15 4.06 0.76
N PHE A 33 -6.22 4.88 1.26
CA PHE A 33 -5.24 5.57 0.40
C PHE A 33 -4.29 4.58 -0.28
N VAL A 34 -3.77 3.59 0.44
CA VAL A 34 -2.90 2.55 -0.16
C VAL A 34 -3.62 1.86 -1.32
N PHE A 35 -4.89 1.45 -1.15
CA PHE A 35 -5.66 0.86 -2.24
C PHE A 35 -5.89 1.79 -3.42
N SER A 36 -6.21 3.06 -3.13
CA SER A 36 -6.46 4.07 -4.15
C SER A 36 -5.23 4.32 -5.01
N PHE A 37 -4.03 4.30 -4.41
CA PHE A 37 -2.77 4.37 -5.16
C PHE A 37 -2.43 3.04 -5.84
N TRP A 38 -2.65 1.91 -5.16
CA TRP A 38 -2.23 0.60 -5.63
C TRP A 38 -3.00 0.12 -6.85
N LEU A 39 -4.33 0.24 -6.88
CA LEU A 39 -5.15 -0.27 -7.99
C LEU A 39 -4.71 0.20 -9.38
N PRO A 40 -4.56 1.51 -9.66
CA PRO A 40 -4.09 1.97 -10.96
C PRO A 40 -2.64 1.52 -11.23
N LEU A 41 -1.77 1.53 -10.22
CA LEU A 41 -0.39 1.08 -10.36
C LEU A 41 -0.27 -0.43 -10.61
N ALA A 42 -1.21 -1.23 -10.08
CA ALA A 42 -1.26 -2.67 -10.29
C ALA A 42 -1.56 -2.99 -11.75
N LEU A 43 -2.47 -2.24 -12.41
CA LEU A 43 -2.73 -2.39 -13.84
C LEU A 43 -1.48 -2.12 -14.68
N VAL A 44 -0.76 -1.04 -14.36
CA VAL A 44 0.52 -0.71 -15.01
C VAL A 44 1.57 -1.79 -14.74
N ALA A 45 1.64 -2.30 -13.51
CA ALA A 45 2.57 -3.36 -13.13
C ALA A 45 2.28 -4.68 -13.86
N VAL A 46 1.02 -5.05 -14.04
CA VAL A 46 0.62 -6.25 -14.82
C VAL A 46 0.98 -6.08 -16.28
N TRP A 47 0.68 -4.93 -16.88
CA TRP A 47 1.06 -4.63 -18.27
C TRP A 47 2.59 -4.68 -18.45
N LEU A 48 3.33 -4.03 -17.55
CA LEU A 48 4.79 -4.01 -17.59
C LEU A 48 5.36 -5.41 -17.38
N GLY A 49 4.85 -6.17 -16.41
CA GLY A 49 5.31 -7.52 -16.12
C GLY A 49 5.11 -8.46 -17.30
N ARG A 50 3.96 -8.38 -17.98
CA ARG A 50 3.71 -9.15 -19.23
C ARG A 50 4.66 -8.75 -20.35
N THR A 51 4.92 -7.45 -20.50
CA THR A 51 5.84 -6.93 -21.52
C THR A 51 7.27 -7.41 -21.28
N LEU A 52 7.75 -7.35 -20.02
CA LEU A 52 9.07 -7.83 -19.63
C LEU A 52 9.18 -9.35 -19.77
N ALA A 53 8.15 -10.08 -19.33
CA ALA A 53 8.11 -11.53 -19.41
C ALA A 53 8.14 -12.05 -20.86
N GLY A 54 7.40 -11.39 -21.76
CA GLY A 54 7.40 -11.69 -23.21
C GLY A 54 8.76 -11.48 -23.89
N GLY A 55 9.61 -10.60 -23.35
CA GLY A 55 10.99 -10.45 -23.81
C GLY A 55 11.93 -11.57 -23.37
N ILE A 56 11.53 -12.40 -22.40
CA ILE A 56 12.34 -13.51 -21.84
C ILE A 56 11.91 -14.85 -22.44
N LEU A 57 10.61 -15.13 -22.40
CA LEU A 57 9.98 -16.33 -22.97
C LEU A 57 8.69 -15.90 -23.64
N ASP A 58 8.33 -16.54 -24.74
CA ASP A 58 7.07 -16.25 -25.41
C ASP A 58 5.91 -16.60 -24.48
N SER A 59 5.27 -15.55 -23.95
CA SER A 59 4.36 -15.62 -22.79
C SER A 59 3.06 -16.40 -23.03
N GLY A 60 2.84 -16.88 -24.25
CA GLY A 60 1.65 -17.63 -24.66
C GLY A 60 1.74 -19.15 -24.48
N ASP A 61 2.95 -19.71 -24.32
CA ASP A 61 3.14 -21.16 -24.26
C ASP A 61 3.58 -21.63 -22.85
N PRO A 62 2.67 -22.23 -22.05
CA PRO A 62 3.02 -22.77 -20.74
C PRO A 62 4.01 -23.95 -20.83
N GLU A 63 4.06 -24.69 -21.94
CA GLU A 63 5.03 -25.76 -22.14
C GLU A 63 6.44 -25.20 -22.34
N ALA A 64 6.57 -24.10 -23.08
CA ALA A 64 7.86 -23.41 -23.24
C ALA A 64 8.45 -22.98 -21.89
N VAL A 65 7.63 -22.46 -20.96
CA VAL A 65 8.08 -22.12 -19.60
C VAL A 65 8.49 -23.39 -18.83
N ALA A 66 7.71 -24.47 -18.94
CA ALA A 66 7.99 -25.74 -18.27
C ALA A 66 9.24 -26.45 -18.79
N GLN A 67 9.67 -26.17 -20.02
CA GLN A 67 10.88 -26.72 -20.63
C GLN A 67 12.11 -25.79 -20.50
N ALA A 68 11.90 -24.49 -20.25
CA ALA A 68 12.98 -23.52 -20.10
C ALA A 68 13.95 -23.88 -18.97
N GLY A 69 15.22 -23.45 -19.06
CA GLY A 69 16.19 -23.63 -17.97
C GLY A 69 15.77 -22.90 -16.69
N ALA A 70 16.27 -23.34 -15.53
CA ALA A 70 15.92 -22.76 -14.22
C ALA A 70 16.12 -21.24 -14.14
N GLY A 71 17.19 -20.73 -14.76
CA GLY A 71 17.46 -19.29 -14.84
C GLY A 71 16.41 -18.52 -15.63
N ALA A 72 15.97 -19.04 -16.77
CA ALA A 72 14.93 -18.42 -17.59
C ALA A 72 13.56 -18.43 -16.89
N ARG A 73 13.21 -19.53 -16.20
CA ARG A 73 11.99 -19.59 -15.38
C ARG A 73 12.02 -18.58 -14.23
N ALA A 74 13.16 -18.46 -13.54
CA ALA A 74 13.33 -17.49 -12.46
C ALA A 74 13.23 -16.05 -12.98
N ALA A 75 13.87 -15.74 -14.12
CA ALA A 75 13.78 -14.43 -14.74
C ALA A 75 12.35 -14.09 -15.20
N TYR A 76 11.64 -15.07 -15.80
CA TYR A 76 10.25 -14.93 -16.19
C TYR A 76 9.33 -14.67 -14.97
N ALA A 77 9.49 -15.45 -13.91
CA ALA A 77 8.74 -15.25 -12.67
C ALA A 77 9.05 -13.89 -12.03
N ALA A 78 10.32 -13.48 -12.00
CA ALA A 78 10.73 -12.18 -11.49
C ALA A 78 10.13 -11.04 -12.31
N ALA A 79 10.09 -11.16 -13.65
CA ALA A 79 9.48 -10.17 -14.53
C ALA A 79 7.99 -9.94 -14.22
N LEU A 80 7.26 -10.98 -13.81
CA LEU A 80 5.86 -10.86 -13.41
C LEU A 80 5.68 -10.33 -11.99
N VAL A 81 6.49 -10.81 -11.04
CA VAL A 81 6.31 -10.53 -9.60
C VAL A 81 6.90 -9.19 -9.18
N VAL A 82 8.10 -8.85 -9.67
CA VAL A 82 8.83 -7.65 -9.21
C VAL A 82 8.05 -6.36 -9.48
N PRO A 83 7.48 -6.11 -10.68
CA PRO A 83 6.68 -4.91 -10.92
C PRO A 83 5.47 -4.81 -9.98
N ALA A 84 4.82 -5.94 -9.67
CA ALA A 84 3.67 -5.98 -8.76
C ALA A 84 4.07 -5.68 -7.30
N LEU A 85 5.21 -6.19 -6.84
CA LEU A 85 5.74 -5.88 -5.51
C LEU A 85 6.17 -4.40 -5.41
N LEU A 86 6.78 -3.86 -6.46
CA LEU A 86 7.20 -2.46 -6.50
C LEU A 86 6.00 -1.51 -6.50
N SER A 87 4.95 -1.81 -7.26
CA SER A 87 3.72 -0.99 -7.27
C SER A 87 3.03 -0.99 -5.91
N PHE A 88 2.92 -2.15 -5.25
CA PHE A 88 2.36 -2.25 -3.91
C PHE A 88 3.25 -1.53 -2.88
N GLY A 89 4.57 -1.74 -2.90
CA GLY A 89 5.51 -1.07 -2.00
C GLY A 89 5.45 0.46 -2.13
N PHE A 90 5.39 0.97 -3.35
CA PHE A 90 5.22 2.40 -3.60
C PHE A 90 3.88 2.93 -3.08
N ALA A 91 2.79 2.19 -3.29
CA ALA A 91 1.48 2.57 -2.77
C ALA A 91 1.44 2.59 -1.23
N CYS A 92 2.07 1.61 -0.57
CA CYS A 92 2.23 1.59 0.89
C CYS A 92 3.03 2.78 1.39
N TRP A 93 4.13 3.12 0.72
CA TRP A 93 4.93 4.29 1.05
C TRP A 93 4.16 5.60 0.86
N ALA A 94 3.46 5.78 -0.26
CA ALA A 94 2.66 6.97 -0.55
C ALA A 94 1.49 7.12 0.43
N GLY A 95 0.73 6.06 0.67
CA GLY A 95 -0.35 6.04 1.66
C GLY A 95 0.17 6.33 3.07
N GLY A 96 1.28 5.69 3.46
CA GLY A 96 1.95 5.97 4.73
C GLY A 96 2.43 7.42 4.84
N ALA A 97 2.95 8.01 3.76
CA ALA A 97 3.36 9.41 3.74
C ALA A 97 2.19 10.39 3.93
N VAL A 98 1.03 10.10 3.35
CA VAL A 98 -0.21 10.87 3.56
C VAL A 98 -0.65 10.77 5.02
N VAL A 99 -0.71 9.56 5.58
CA VAL A 99 -1.07 9.36 7.01
C VAL A 99 -0.06 10.03 7.93
N GLY A 100 1.23 9.90 7.66
CA GLY A 100 2.28 10.55 8.46
C GLY A 100 2.17 12.07 8.42
N ARG A 101 1.85 12.66 7.27
CA ARG A 101 1.73 14.12 7.12
C ARG A 101 0.45 14.68 7.75
N PHE A 102 -0.70 14.05 7.52
CA PHE A 102 -2.02 14.59 7.89
C PHE A 102 -2.66 13.93 9.11
N GLY A 103 -2.06 12.85 9.64
CA GLY A 103 -2.66 11.99 10.67
C GLY A 103 -2.73 12.56 12.09
N GLY A 104 -2.43 13.84 12.31
CA GLY A 104 -2.44 14.43 13.66
C GLY A 104 -1.51 13.68 14.63
N SER A 105 -2.06 13.02 15.64
CA SER A 105 -1.26 12.23 16.61
C SER A 105 -0.80 10.86 16.09
N SER A 106 -1.26 10.42 14.91
CA SER A 106 -0.82 9.19 14.25
C SER A 106 0.56 9.35 13.63
N GLY A 107 1.41 8.33 13.74
CA GLY A 107 2.79 8.36 13.26
C GLY A 107 3.15 7.19 12.35
N ALA A 108 4.43 6.82 12.38
CA ALA A 108 4.97 5.75 11.53
C ALA A 108 4.38 4.37 11.88
N ARG A 109 3.99 4.15 13.14
CA ARG A 109 3.40 2.88 13.59
C ARG A 109 2.00 2.68 13.00
N GLU A 110 1.14 3.69 13.06
CA GLU A 110 -0.20 3.65 12.49
C GLU A 110 -0.16 3.52 10.96
N SER A 111 0.83 4.15 10.32
CA SER A 111 1.10 4.01 8.88
C SER A 111 1.49 2.58 8.50
N ALA A 112 2.30 1.90 9.33
CA ALA A 112 2.65 0.50 9.13
C ALA A 112 1.42 -0.40 9.26
N TRP A 113 0.59 -0.20 10.30
CA TRP A 113 -0.66 -0.96 10.46
C TRP A 113 -1.65 -0.73 9.33
N ALA A 114 -1.75 0.50 8.82
CA ALA A 114 -2.58 0.82 7.67
C ALA A 114 -2.16 0.02 6.42
N ALA A 115 -0.84 -0.05 6.16
CA ALA A 115 -0.30 -0.80 5.04
C ALA A 115 -0.42 -2.33 5.23
N THR A 116 -0.27 -2.83 6.46
CA THR A 116 -0.54 -4.24 6.79
C THR A 116 -2.01 -4.59 6.56
N LEU A 117 -2.94 -3.74 7.02
CA LEU A 117 -4.37 -3.92 6.76
C LEU A 117 -4.66 -3.93 5.26
N ALA A 118 -4.01 -3.03 4.51
CA ALA A 118 -4.15 -3.02 3.06
C ALA A 118 -3.63 -4.31 2.41
N ALA A 119 -2.49 -4.85 2.87
CA ALA A 119 -1.95 -6.13 2.41
C ALA A 119 -2.92 -7.30 2.67
N LEU A 120 -3.55 -7.34 3.85
CA LEU A 120 -4.53 -8.37 4.19
C LEU A 120 -5.77 -8.29 3.29
N LEU A 121 -6.29 -7.10 3.07
CA LEU A 121 -7.40 -6.88 2.14
C LEU A 121 -7.02 -7.27 0.72
N ALA A 122 -5.79 -6.98 0.27
CA ALA A 122 -5.32 -7.36 -1.06
C ALA A 122 -5.23 -8.89 -1.19
N ALA A 123 -4.75 -9.57 -0.15
CA ALA A 123 -4.74 -11.04 -0.08
C ALA A 123 -6.16 -11.61 -0.10
N ILE A 124 -7.13 -11.00 0.59
CA ILE A 124 -8.54 -11.42 0.54
C ILE A 124 -9.10 -11.25 -0.87
N VAL A 125 -8.89 -10.11 -1.52
CA VAL A 125 -9.34 -9.86 -2.90
C VAL A 125 -8.73 -10.89 -3.86
N ALA A 126 -7.42 -11.16 -3.73
CA ALA A 126 -6.75 -12.19 -4.53
C ALA A 126 -7.31 -13.60 -4.27
N ALA A 127 -7.61 -13.95 -3.02
CA ALA A 127 -8.23 -15.24 -2.68
C ALA A 127 -9.63 -15.39 -3.30
N LEU A 128 -10.46 -14.35 -3.17
CA LEU A 128 -11.82 -14.33 -3.75
C LEU A 128 -11.79 -14.41 -5.28
N GLY A 129 -10.77 -13.84 -5.91
CA GLY A 129 -10.54 -13.93 -7.36
C GLY A 129 -9.91 -15.23 -7.83
N GLY A 130 -9.65 -16.20 -6.94
CA GLY A 130 -8.97 -17.46 -7.30
C GLY A 130 -7.49 -17.30 -7.65
N GLY A 131 -6.85 -16.22 -7.21
CA GLY A 131 -5.45 -15.90 -7.53
C GLY A 131 -4.42 -16.82 -6.86
N PHE A 132 -4.83 -17.73 -5.97
CA PHE A 132 -3.95 -18.65 -5.27
C PHE A 132 -4.19 -20.09 -5.70
N GLY A 133 -3.11 -20.79 -6.07
CA GLY A 133 -3.17 -22.21 -6.41
C GLY A 133 -3.25 -23.16 -5.19
N SER A 134 -2.83 -22.70 -4.01
CA SER A 134 -2.89 -23.48 -2.77
C SER A 134 -2.89 -22.59 -1.52
N TRP A 135 -3.42 -23.10 -0.41
CA TRP A 135 -3.44 -22.39 0.88
C TRP A 135 -2.05 -21.97 1.40
N PRO A 136 -0.98 -22.79 1.30
CA PRO A 136 0.36 -22.36 1.69
C PRO A 136 0.86 -21.15 0.88
N VAL A 137 0.57 -21.11 -0.43
CA VAL A 137 0.96 -19.99 -1.29
C VAL A 137 0.19 -18.72 -0.89
N ALA A 138 -1.09 -18.85 -0.55
CA ALA A 138 -1.88 -17.73 -0.05
C ALA A 138 -1.30 -17.14 1.25
N ILE A 139 -0.96 -18.00 2.21
CA ILE A 139 -0.35 -17.57 3.48
C ILE A 139 1.01 -16.90 3.25
N LEU A 140 1.87 -17.53 2.45
CA LEU A 140 3.18 -16.97 2.15
C LEU A 140 3.06 -15.60 1.46
N THR A 141 2.15 -15.49 0.49
CA THR A 141 1.89 -14.21 -0.20
C THR A 141 1.39 -13.15 0.78
N ALA A 142 0.44 -13.49 1.65
CA ALA A 142 -0.07 -12.58 2.67
C ALA A 142 1.05 -12.11 3.64
N MET A 143 1.94 -13.03 4.07
CA MET A 143 3.07 -12.70 4.92
C MET A 143 4.08 -11.78 4.22
N VAL A 144 4.40 -12.06 2.97
CA VAL A 144 5.31 -11.22 2.16
C VAL A 144 4.71 -9.83 1.96
N LEU A 145 3.44 -9.73 1.57
CA LEU A 145 2.77 -8.44 1.39
C LEU A 145 2.62 -7.67 2.71
N ALA A 146 2.33 -8.34 3.82
CA ALA A 146 2.26 -7.71 5.14
C ALA A 146 3.64 -7.19 5.60
N GLY A 147 4.70 -7.98 5.40
CA GLY A 147 6.07 -7.57 5.69
C GLY A 147 6.51 -6.38 4.84
N LEU A 148 6.29 -6.45 3.52
CA LEU A 148 6.59 -5.37 2.58
C LEU A 148 5.77 -4.12 2.90
N GLY A 149 4.47 -4.27 3.09
CA GLY A 149 3.54 -3.19 3.39
C GLY A 149 3.90 -2.49 4.70
N SER A 150 4.16 -3.24 5.77
CA SER A 150 4.56 -2.66 7.06
C SER A 150 5.88 -1.88 6.96
N LEU A 151 6.89 -2.40 6.26
CA LEU A 151 8.17 -1.73 6.05
C LEU A 151 7.99 -0.42 5.26
N PHE A 152 7.35 -0.47 4.09
CA PHE A 152 7.18 0.71 3.23
C PHE A 152 6.20 1.72 3.83
N GLY A 153 5.13 1.26 4.48
CA GLY A 153 4.19 2.10 5.21
C GLY A 153 4.85 2.83 6.37
N TRP A 154 5.74 2.16 7.13
CA TRP A 154 6.54 2.80 8.17
C TRP A 154 7.50 3.86 7.60
N LEU A 155 8.22 3.55 6.52
CA LEU A 155 9.13 4.49 5.85
C LEU A 155 8.37 5.73 5.33
N GLY A 156 7.22 5.50 4.69
CA GLY A 156 6.32 6.55 4.23
C GLY A 156 5.84 7.42 5.39
N GLY A 157 5.36 6.79 6.47
CA GLY A 157 4.93 7.49 7.68
C GLY A 157 6.02 8.36 8.30
N ARG A 158 7.26 7.86 8.41
CA ARG A 158 8.40 8.66 8.91
C ARG A 158 8.71 9.85 8.00
N TRP A 159 8.63 9.67 6.69
CA TRP A 159 8.85 10.75 5.74
C TRP A 159 7.74 11.81 5.82
N GLY A 160 6.47 11.39 5.93
CA GLY A 160 5.32 12.28 6.11
C GLY A 160 5.41 13.09 7.40
N LEU A 161 5.80 12.45 8.50
CA LEU A 161 6.01 13.10 9.80
C LEU A 161 7.03 14.25 9.73
N ARG A 162 8.14 14.03 9.03
CA ARG A 162 9.19 15.05 8.84
C ARG A 162 8.73 16.26 8.02
N ARG A 163 7.59 16.16 7.31
CA ARG A 163 7.05 17.20 6.43
C ARG A 163 5.81 17.88 7.01
N ARG A 164 5.56 17.74 8.32
CA ARG A 164 4.46 18.48 8.96
C ARG A 164 4.83 19.96 9.03
N PRO A 165 3.90 20.87 8.69
CA PRO A 165 4.08 22.27 9.03
C PRO A 165 4.14 22.38 10.55
N THR A 166 5.25 22.90 11.06
CA THR A 166 5.45 23.28 12.46
C THR A 166 4.89 24.67 12.72
#